data_AF-A0A2P4X1E8-F1
#
_entry.id   AF-A0A2P4X1E8-F1
#
_cell.length_a   1.000
_cell.length_b   1.000
_cell.length_c   1.000
_cell.angle_alpha   90.00
_cell.angle_beta   90.00
_cell.angle_gamma   90.00
#
_symmetry.space_group_name_H-M   'P 1'
#
loop_
_entity.id
_entity.type
_entity.pdbx_description
1 polymer ?
#
loop_
_entity_poly.entity_id
_entity_poly.type
_entity_poly.pdbx_seq_one_letter_code
_entity_poly.pdbx_strand_id
1 'polypeptide(L)' 'MGGFTARWAELTKEGWKSKRPTGLSNDHTYLRPGKTTKDVRGVDFFVGAEELMRYLDKLDL' A
#
# COMPACT_ATOMS: atom_id res chain seq x y z
N MET A 1 15.63 -0.53 11.23
CA MET A 1 14.18 -0.74 11.00
C MET A 1 13.52 0.55 10.51
N GLY A 2 13.73 0.98 9.26
CA GLY A 2 13.22 2.29 8.79
C GLY A 2 12.84 2.41 7.31
N GLY A 3 12.80 1.31 6.56
CA GLY A 3 12.55 1.38 5.10
C GLY A 3 11.10 1.70 4.73
N PHE A 4 10.14 1.18 5.50
CA PHE A 4 8.71 1.34 5.19
C PHE A 4 8.25 2.80 5.26
N THR A 5 8.60 3.51 6.32
CA THR A 5 8.17 4.90 6.52
C THR A 5 8.74 5.85 5.46
N ALA A 6 9.98 5.63 5.04
CA ALA A 6 10.60 6.39 3.96
C ALA A 6 9.90 6.11 2.62
N ARG A 7 9.73 4.83 2.25
CA ARG A 7 9.02 4.47 1.01
C ARG A 7 7.56 4.92 1.04
N TRP A 8 6.89 4.81 2.18
CA TRP A 8 5.52 5.31 2.34
C TRP A 8 5.44 6.82 2.13
N ALA A 9 6.42 7.60 2.62
CA ALA A 9 6.47 9.03 2.36
C ALA A 9 6.59 9.34 0.85
N GLU A 10 7.38 8.57 0.10
CA GLU A 10 7.47 8.70 -1.37
C GLU A 10 6.14 8.36 -2.05
N LEU A 11 5.52 7.24 -1.67
CA LEU A 11 4.23 6.82 -2.21
C LEU A 11 3.13 7.86 -1.93
N THR A 12 3.09 8.44 -0.74
CA THR A 12 2.12 9.51 -0.45
C THR A 12 2.33 10.75 -1.32
N LYS A 13 3.57 11.07 -1.73
CA LYS A 13 3.84 12.15 -2.70
C LYS A 13 3.34 11.80 -4.10
N GLU A 14 3.45 10.54 -4.50
CA GLU A 14 2.88 10.03 -5.75
C GLU A 14 1.35 9.96 -5.73
N GLY A 15 0.71 10.23 -4.59
CA GLY A 15 -0.75 10.26 -4.44
C GLY A 15 -1.36 8.94 -3.97
N TRP A 16 -0.55 8.03 -3.42
CA TRP A 16 -1.05 6.83 -2.77
C TRP A 16 -1.89 7.19 -1.54
N LYS A 17 -2.89 6.34 -1.27
CA LYS A 17 -3.84 6.54 -0.17
C LYS A 17 -3.89 5.30 0.70
N SER A 18 -3.84 5.47 2.02
CA SER A 18 -4.14 4.39 2.96
C SER A 18 -5.56 4.53 3.51
N LYS A 19 -6.31 3.43 3.53
CA LYS A 19 -7.55 3.28 4.28
C LYS A 19 -7.28 2.49 5.55
N ARG A 20 -7.81 3.01 6.67
CA ARG A 20 -7.83 2.27 7.93
C ARG A 20 -8.76 1.07 7.76
N PRO A 21 -8.49 -0.05 8.43
CA PRO A 21 -9.41 -1.15 8.46
C PRO A 21 -10.74 -0.70 9.08
N THR A 22 -11.84 -1.18 8.53
CA THR A 22 -13.19 -0.97 9.07
C THR A 22 -13.69 -2.28 9.66
N GLY A 23 -14.08 -2.27 10.95
CA GLY A 23 -14.62 -3.45 11.65
C GLY A 23 -13.56 -4.26 12.40
N LEU A 24 -13.64 -5.60 12.31
CA LEU A 24 -12.76 -6.57 13.00
C LEU A 24 -11.40 -6.79 12.34
N SER A 25 -11.18 -6.20 11.16
CA SER A 25 -9.90 -6.32 10.46
C SER A 25 -8.88 -5.39 11.13
N ASN A 26 -7.62 -5.83 11.26
CA ASN A 26 -6.54 -5.00 11.80
C ASN A 26 -5.61 -4.47 10.69
N ASP A 27 -5.79 -4.97 9.47
CA ASP A 27 -4.89 -4.68 8.36
C ASP A 27 -5.24 -3.38 7.65
N HIS A 28 -4.27 -2.48 7.56
CA HIS A 28 -4.37 -1.26 6.77
C HIS A 28 -4.40 -1.58 5.28
N THR A 29 -5.33 -0.98 4.53
CA THR A 29 -5.39 -1.13 3.08
C THR A 29 -4.68 0.04 2.41
N TYR A 30 -3.74 -0.24 1.52
CA TYR A 30 -2.98 0.74 0.75
C TYR A 30 -3.45 0.74 -0.70
N LEU A 31 -3.67 1.92 -1.27
CA LEU A 31 -4.25 2.12 -2.59
C LEU A 31 -3.31 2.94 -3.45
N ARG A 32 -3.10 2.50 -4.70
CA ARG A 32 -2.38 3.28 -5.70
C ARG A 32 -3.13 4.56 -6.07
N PRO A 33 -2.39 5.62 -6.46
CA PRO A 33 -2.98 6.83 -7.02
C PRO A 33 -3.83 6.47 -8.23
N GLY A 34 -5.06 6.99 -8.27
CA GLY A 34 -6.00 6.74 -9.37
C GLY A 34 -6.64 5.34 -9.37
N LYS A 35 -6.33 4.48 -8.39
CA LYS A 35 -6.91 3.14 -8.28
C LYS A 35 -7.88 3.02 -7.12
N THR A 36 -8.73 2.01 -7.18
CA THR A 36 -9.77 1.76 -6.18
C THR A 36 -9.68 0.34 -5.63
N THR A 37 -10.34 0.10 -4.48
CA THR A 37 -10.48 -1.24 -3.88
C THR A 37 -11.30 -2.21 -4.72
N LYS A 38 -11.79 -1.80 -5.91
CA LYS A 38 -12.46 -2.66 -6.88
C LYS A 38 -11.50 -3.27 -7.90
N ASP A 39 -10.28 -2.77 -7.95
CA ASP A 39 -9.23 -3.22 -8.86
C ASP A 39 -8.52 -4.48 -8.29
N VAL A 40 -7.33 -4.85 -8.78
CA VAL A 40 -6.70 -6.12 -8.42
C VAL A 40 -5.89 -6.01 -7.12
N ARG A 41 -6.10 -6.94 -6.18
CA ARG A 41 -5.27 -7.05 -4.95
C ARG A 41 -3.84 -7.45 -5.29
N GLY A 42 -2.86 -6.79 -4.71
CA GLY A 42 -1.43 -7.03 -4.96
C GLY A 42 -0.89 -6.31 -6.19
N VAL A 43 -1.70 -5.48 -6.86
CA VAL A 43 -1.30 -4.67 -8.02
C VAL A 43 -1.83 -3.24 -7.88
N ASP A 44 -3.13 -3.09 -7.60
CA ASP A 44 -3.80 -1.80 -7.50
C ASP A 44 -4.11 -1.41 -6.04
N PHE A 45 -4.43 -2.40 -5.21
CA PHE A 45 -4.58 -2.23 -3.76
C PHE A 45 -3.87 -3.35 -2.99
N PHE A 46 -3.38 -3.04 -1.80
CA PHE A 46 -2.57 -3.92 -0.97
C PHE A 46 -3.15 -3.93 0.43
N VAL A 47 -3.19 -5.11 1.06
CA VAL A 47 -3.69 -5.25 2.43
C VAL A 47 -2.51 -5.58 3.33
N GLY A 48 -2.16 -4.65 4.22
CA GLY A 48 -1.02 -4.74 5.11
C GLY A 48 0.27 -4.15 4.53
N ALA A 49 1.15 -3.70 5.43
CA ALA A 49 2.43 -3.10 5.05
C ALA A 49 3.36 -4.11 4.39
N GLU A 50 3.28 -5.39 4.78
CA GLU A 50 4.13 -6.45 4.24
C GLU A 50 3.84 -6.75 2.76
N GLU A 51 2.55 -6.80 2.38
CA GLU A 51 2.13 -7.02 1.00
C GLU A 51 2.56 -5.85 0.10
N LEU A 52 2.39 -4.62 0.58
CA LEU A 52 2.88 -3.42 -0.10
C LEU A 52 4.40 -3.45 -0.28
N MET A 53 5.15 -3.78 0.77
CA MET A 53 6.63 -3.82 0.71
C MET A 53 7.13 -4.86 -0.29
N ARG A 54 6.54 -6.06 -0.32
CA ARG A 54 6.90 -7.09 -1.30
C ARG A 54 6.66 -6.64 -2.74
N TYR A 55 5.63 -5.85 -2.98
CA TYR A 55 5.36 -5.30 -4.31
C TYR A 55 6.39 -4.23 -4.70
N LEU A 56 6.73 -3.33 -3.77
CA LEU A 56 7.75 -2.30 -4.00
C LEU A 56 9.14 -2.92 -4.21
N ASP A 57 9.46 -3.99 -3.49
CA ASP A 57 10.71 -4.76 -3.65
C ASP A 57 10.81 -5.35 -5.07
N LYS A 58 9.70 -5.89 -5.60
CA LYS A 58 9.64 -6.39 -6.99
C LYS A 58 9.72 -5.29 -8.06
N LEU A 59 9.25 -4.08 -7.76
CA LEU A 59 9.29 -2.96 -8.71
C LEU A 59 10.67 -2.30 -8.81
N ASP A 60 11.48 -2.41 -7.76
CA ASP A 60 12.82 -1.83 -7.64
C ASP A 60 13.92 -2.75 -8.22
N LEU A 61 13.51 -3.84 -8.91
CA LEU A 61 14.38 -4.86 -9.51
C LEU A 61 14.76 -4.54 -10.96
#